data_AF-A0A158IM28-F1
#
_entry.id   AF-A0A158IM28-F1
#
_cell.length_a   1.000
_cell.length_b   1.000
_cell.length_c   1.000
_cell.angle_alpha   90.00
_cell.angle_beta   90.00
_cell.angle_gamma   90.00
#
_symmetry.space_group_name_H-M   'P 1'
#
loop_
_entity.id
_entity.type
_entity.pdbx_description
1 polymer ?
#
loop_
_entity_poly.entity_id
_entity_poly.type
_entity_poly.pdbx_seq_one_letter_code
_entity_poly.pdbx_strand_id
1 'polypeptide(L)' 'MNDAFAAAAEALALFCRLRNIDAADLPAREVDIILDLAFEEAAQHAAARSEARRPG' A
#
# COMPACT_ATOMS: atom_id res chain seq x y z
N MET A 1 3.64 12.18 -0.27
CA MET A 1 3.13 11.56 0.96
C MET A 1 1.67 11.12 0.79
N ASN A 2 0.79 11.91 0.17
CA ASN A 2 -0.61 11.51 -0.11
C ASN A 2 -0.74 10.25 -0.98
N ASP A 3 0.12 10.06 -1.97
CA ASP A 3 0.01 8.91 -2.90
C ASP A 3 0.22 7.56 -2.21
N ALA A 4 1.05 7.50 -1.16
CA ALA A 4 1.35 6.25 -0.46
C ALA A 4 0.17 5.79 0.41
N PHE A 5 -0.50 6.72 1.10
CA PHE A 5 -1.71 6.41 1.86
C PHE A 5 -2.88 6.00 0.96
N ALA A 6 -3.03 6.67 -0.19
CA ALA A 6 -4.03 6.27 -1.18
C ALA A 6 -3.75 4.85 -1.73
N ALA A 7 -2.50 4.55 -2.09
CA ALA A 7 -2.10 3.22 -2.56
C ALA A 7 -2.34 2.13 -1.50
N ALA A 8 -2.04 2.42 -0.23
CA ALA A 8 -2.27 1.47 0.87
C ALA A 8 -3.77 1.22 1.10
N ALA A 9 -4.59 2.27 1.08
CA ALA A 9 -6.05 2.13 1.18
C ALA A 9 -6.63 1.33 0.00
N GLU A 10 -6.13 1.56 -1.23
CA GLU A 10 -6.54 0.81 -2.41
C GLU A 10 -6.14 -0.68 -2.33
N ALA A 11 -4.93 -0.97 -1.83
CA ALA A 11 -4.46 -2.34 -1.62
C ALA A 11 -5.35 -3.09 -0.62
N LEU A 12 -5.69 -2.46 0.51
CA LEU A 12 -6.61 -3.02 1.50
C LEU A 12 -8.01 -3.23 0.90
N ALA A 13 -8.54 -2.25 0.17
CA ALA A 13 -9.85 -2.35 -0.48
C ALA A 13 -9.88 -3.42 -1.57
N LEU A 14 -8.77 -3.65 -2.29
CA LEU A 14 -8.64 -4.74 -3.25
C LEU A 14 -8.62 -6.09 -2.54
N PHE A 15 -7.83 -6.23 -1.47
CA PHE A 15 -7.78 -7.45 -0.66
C PHE A 15 -9.16 -7.85 -0.14
N CYS A 16 -9.87 -6.89 0.48
CA CYS A 16 -11.22 -7.10 1.01
C CYS A 16 -12.18 -7.57 -0.09
N ARG A 17 -12.14 -6.94 -1.28
CA ARG A 17 -12.95 -7.34 -2.44
C ARG A 17 -12.63 -8.75 -2.94
N LEU A 18 -11.35 -9.10 -3.06
CA LEU A 18 -10.93 -10.43 -3.51
C LEU A 18 -11.33 -11.55 -2.54
N ARG A 19 -11.39 -11.23 -1.25
CA ARG A 19 -11.77 -12.17 -0.19
C ARG A 19 -13.26 -12.13 0.15
N ASN A 20 -14.00 -11.18 -0.42
CA ASN A 20 -15.41 -10.92 -0.13
C ASN A 20 -15.68 -10.75 1.38
N ILE A 21 -14.87 -9.91 2.02
CA ILE A 21 -14.95 -9.55 3.45
C ILE A 21 -14.95 -8.03 3.60
N ASP A 22 -15.49 -7.51 4.70
CA ASP A 22 -15.36 -6.09 5.04
C ASP A 22 -14.03 -5.83 5.75
N ALA A 23 -13.48 -4.63 5.58
CA ALA A 23 -12.30 -4.19 6.33
C ALA A 23 -12.60 -4.12 7.84
N ALA A 24 -13.85 -3.87 8.22
CA ALA A 24 -14.30 -3.89 9.61
C ALA A 24 -14.29 -5.30 10.24
N ASP A 25 -14.32 -6.35 9.41
CA ASP A 25 -14.27 -7.75 9.85
C ASP A 25 -12.85 -8.28 10.01
N LEU A 26 -11.84 -7.52 9.54
CA LEU A 26 -10.44 -7.88 9.64
C LEU A 26 -9.87 -7.56 11.03
N PRO A 27 -9.08 -8.47 11.63
CA PRO A 27 -8.30 -8.12 12.81
C PRO A 27 -7.38 -6.94 12.50
N ALA A 28 -7.27 -5.98 13.44
CA ALA A 28 -6.40 -4.81 13.27
C ALA A 28 -4.97 -5.18 12.84
N ARG A 29 -4.44 -6.29 13.39
CA ARG A 29 -3.12 -6.82 13.01
C ARG A 29 -3.02 -7.19 11.53
N GLU A 30 -4.08 -7.74 10.92
CA GLU A 30 -4.06 -8.07 9.49
C GLU A 30 -4.14 -6.81 8.63
N VAL A 31 -4.93 -5.82 9.05
CA VAL A 31 -4.97 -4.50 8.40
C VAL A 31 -3.61 -3.84 8.43
N ASP A 32 -2.95 -3.82 9.59
CA ASP A 32 -1.62 -3.24 9.76
C ASP A 32 -0.59 -3.90 8.83
N ILE A 33 -0.58 -5.24 8.75
CA ILE A 33 0.32 -5.99 7.86
C ILE A 33 0.12 -5.58 6.38
N ILE A 34 -1.13 -5.45 5.94
CA ILE A 34 -1.44 -5.09 4.55
C ILE A 34 -0.98 -3.65 4.26
N LEU A 35 -1.22 -2.73 5.21
CA LEU A 35 -0.81 -1.34 5.05
C LEU A 35 0.72 -1.19 5.07
N ASP A 36 1.42 -1.87 5.98
CA ASP A 36 2.89 -1.87 6.05
C ASP A 36 3.50 -2.34 4.73
N LEU A 37 3.00 -3.46 4.18
CA LEU A 37 3.46 -3.98 2.89
C LEU A 37 3.24 -2.96 1.76
N ALA A 38 2.05 -2.35 1.71
CA ALA A 38 1.75 -1.36 0.67
C ALA A 38 2.61 -0.09 0.80
N PHE A 39 2.95 0.32 2.02
CA PHE A 39 3.84 1.46 2.25
C PHE A 39 5.28 1.15 1.88
N GLU A 40 5.79 -0.04 2.20
CA GLU A 40 7.14 -0.47 1.80
C GLU A 40 7.27 -0.48 0.27
N GLU A 41 6.30 -1.07 -0.43
CA GLU A 41 6.29 -1.08 -1.90
C GLU A 41 6.17 0.33 -2.49
N ALA A 42 5.32 1.19 -1.94
CA ALA A 42 5.20 2.58 -2.37
C ALA A 42 6.52 3.36 -2.15
N ALA A 43 7.22 3.10 -1.05
CA ALA A 43 8.52 3.71 -0.77
C ALA A 43 9.59 3.23 -1.75
N GLN A 44 9.64 1.93 -2.06
CA GLN A 44 10.55 1.36 -3.05
C GLN A 44 10.29 1.93 -4.45
N HIS A 45 9.03 2.02 -4.86
CA HIS A 45 8.64 2.64 -6.14
C HIS A 45 9.03 4.12 -6.22
N ALA A 46 8.86 4.88 -5.13
CA ALA A 46 9.28 6.27 -5.06
C ALA A 46 10.80 6.43 -5.15
N ALA A 47 11.56 5.54 -4.50
CA ALA A 47 13.02 5.49 -4.59
C ALA A 47 13.49 5.19 -6.02
N ALA A 48 12.91 4.15 -6.66
CA ALA A 48 13.23 3.78 -8.04
C ALA A 48 12.94 4.91 -9.04
N ARG A 49 11.82 5.63 -8.87
CA ARG A 49 11.51 6.82 -9.68
C ARG A 49 12.50 7.96 -9.49
N SER A 50 12.98 8.15 -8.27
CA SER A 50 13.96 9.20 -7.95
C SER A 50 15.32 8.90 -8.56
N GLU A 51 15.72 7.62 -8.60
CA GLU A 51 16.96 7.17 -9.22
C GLU A 51 16.91 7.28 -10.75
N ALA A 52 15.78 6.91 -11.37
CA ALA A 52 15.55 7.07 -12.80
C ALA A 52 15.53 8.55 -13.27
N ARG A 53 15.37 9.51 -12.34
CA ARG A 53 15.31 10.95 -12.64
C ARG A 53 16.66 11.65 -12.50
N ARG A 54 17.73 11.01 -12.02
CA ARG A 54 19.06 11.64 -11.98
C ARG A 54 19.55 11.86 -13.42
N PRO A 55 19.77 13.12 -13.86
CA PRO A 55 20.46 13.36 -15.11
C PRO A 55 21.93 12.97 -14.90
N GLY A 56 22.44 12.13 -15.78
CA GLY A 56 23.88 11.91 -15.95
C GLY A 56 24.55 13.14 -16.56
#